data_AF-A0A2N2DJH3-F1
#
_entry.id   AF-A0A2N2DJH3-F1
#
_cell.length_a   1.000
_cell.length_b   1.000
_cell.length_c   1.000
_cell.angle_alpha   90.00
_cell.angle_beta   90.00
_cell.angle_gamma   90.00
#
_symmetry.space_group_name_H-M   'P 1'
#
loop_
_entity.id
_entity.type
_entity.pdbx_description
1 polymer ?
#
loop_
_entity_poly.entity_id
_entity_poly.type
_entity_poly.pdbx_seq_one_letter_code
_entity_poly.pdbx_strand_id
1 'polypeptide(L)'
;MAEINRLKTILNDLNCELNSLAQRRANLRFTPDFNSLADLLESQENYESEAANLDSEIQSLNKLKPVLEEAITQAEQAEKAEATEKRLKELAKQINKTVSQLKNAEFGTVEQANLLLKLSELNKEVA
;
A
#
# COMPACT_ATOMS: atom_id res chain seq x y z
N MET A 1 7.54 -6.81 0.00
CA MET A 1 7.27 -6.73 1.45
C MET A 1 7.91 -5.55 2.20
N ALA A 2 9.25 -5.36 2.19
CA ALA A 2 9.89 -4.33 3.02
C ALA A 2 9.43 -2.89 2.71
N GLU A 3 9.17 -2.59 1.44
CA GLU A 3 8.74 -1.27 0.98
C GLU A 3 7.27 -0.97 1.30
N ILE A 4 6.37 -1.94 1.13
CA ILE A 4 4.97 -1.83 1.54
C ILE A 4 4.86 -1.59 3.06
N ASN A 5 5.67 -2.29 3.85
CA ASN A 5 5.70 -2.08 5.29
C ASN A 5 6.18 -0.67 5.65
N ARG A 6 7.19 -0.14 4.96
CA ARG A 6 7.62 1.26 5.15
C ARG A 6 6.51 2.25 4.79
N LEU A 7 5.84 2.07 3.66
CA LEU A 7 4.72 2.94 3.25
C LEU A 7 3.56 2.91 4.25
N LYS A 8 3.23 1.72 4.79
CA LYS A 8 2.22 1.56 5.85
C LYS A 8 2.63 2.26 7.16
N THR A 9 3.91 2.20 7.53
CA THR A 9 4.42 2.97 8.67
C THR A 9 4.24 4.47 8.45
N ILE A 10 4.65 4.99 7.29
CA ILE A 10 4.50 6.41 6.94
C ILE A 10 3.02 6.83 6.97
N LEU A 11 2.12 6.01 6.43
CA LEU A 11 0.68 6.29 6.48
C LEU A 11 0.15 6.35 7.93
N ASN A 12 0.63 5.46 8.81
CA ASN A 12 0.26 5.49 10.22
C ASN A 12 0.77 6.75 10.92
N ASP A 13 2.02 7.12 10.68
CA ASP A 13 2.62 8.33 11.27
C ASP A 13 1.86 9.58 10.80
N LEU A 14 1.52 9.66 9.51
CA LEU A 14 0.71 10.75 8.95
C LEU A 14 -0.70 10.82 9.57
N ASN A 15 -1.34 9.67 9.84
CA ASN A 15 -2.64 9.65 10.54
C ASN A 15 -2.51 10.12 12.00
N CYS A 16 -1.43 9.75 12.70
CA CYS A 16 -1.15 10.23 14.05
C CYS A 16 -0.97 11.75 14.08
N GLU A 17 -0.21 12.29 13.11
CA GLU A 17 0.03 13.73 12.99
C GLU A 17 -1.25 14.50 12.64
N LEU A 18 -2.04 14.02 11.69
CA LEU A 18 -3.35 14.59 11.36
C LEU A 18 -4.27 14.66 12.59
N ASN A 19 -4.33 13.58 13.37
CA ASN A 19 -5.14 13.55 14.59
C ASN A 19 -4.64 14.56 15.64
N SER A 20 -3.32 14.68 15.80
CA SER A 20 -2.69 15.65 16.69
C SER A 20 -3.03 17.10 16.28
N LEU A 21 -2.89 17.43 15.00
CA LEU A 21 -3.21 18.77 14.47
C LEU A 21 -4.70 19.09 14.57
N ALA A 22 -5.58 18.13 14.23
CA ALA A 22 -7.02 18.30 14.39
C ALA A 22 -7.40 18.54 15.85
N GLN A 23 -6.75 17.85 16.79
CA GLN A 23 -6.95 18.06 18.22
C GLN A 23 -6.43 19.42 18.69
N ARG A 24 -5.26 19.86 18.21
CA ARG A 24 -4.75 21.22 18.47
C ARG A 24 -5.71 22.28 17.96
N ARG A 25 -6.23 22.11 16.73
CA ARG A 25 -7.20 23.03 16.13
C ARG A 25 -8.50 23.09 16.92
N ALA A 26 -9.01 21.94 17.36
CA ALA A 26 -10.22 21.86 18.19
C ALA A 26 -10.03 22.47 19.59
N ASN A 27 -8.82 22.39 20.13
CA ASN A 27 -8.46 22.95 21.43
C ASN A 27 -8.02 24.42 21.37
N LEU A 28 -7.77 24.96 20.17
CA LEU A 28 -7.40 26.35 19.99
C LEU A 28 -8.56 27.24 20.45
N ARG A 29 -8.32 28.04 21.49
CA ARG A 29 -9.30 28.94 22.07
C ARG A 29 -8.79 30.36 21.95
N PHE A 30 -9.70 31.27 21.65
CA PHE A 30 -9.40 32.68 21.73
C PHE A 30 -9.27 33.08 23.20
N THR A 31 -8.06 33.45 23.60
CA THR A 31 -7.73 33.93 24.95
C THR A 31 -7.22 35.37 24.84
N PRO A 32 -8.13 36.35 24.79
CA PRO A 32 -7.76 37.76 24.67
C PRO A 32 -7.02 38.28 25.90
N ASP A 33 -6.05 39.16 25.67
CA ASP A 33 -5.46 40.01 26.70
C ASP A 33 -6.15 41.39 26.66
N PHE A 34 -6.71 41.82 27.80
CA PHE A 34 -7.61 42.99 27.87
C PHE A 34 -6.92 44.24 28.43
N ASN A 35 -5.60 44.36 28.28
CA ASN A 35 -4.88 45.53 28.74
C ASN A 35 -5.20 46.78 27.89
N SER A 36 -5.53 46.61 26.60
CA SER A 36 -5.99 47.66 25.71
C SER A 36 -6.78 47.11 24.50
N LEU A 37 -7.43 48.00 23.75
CA LEU A 37 -8.04 47.66 22.46
C LEU A 37 -7.02 47.18 21.42
N ALA A 38 -5.78 47.66 21.48
CA ALA A 38 -4.71 47.23 20.59
C ALA A 38 -4.31 45.78 20.90
N ASP A 39 -4.16 45.43 22.18
CA ASP A 39 -3.84 44.07 22.62
C ASP A 39 -4.94 43.07 22.27
N LEU A 40 -6.21 43.51 22.32
CA LEU A 40 -7.34 42.71 21.88
C LEU A 40 -7.27 42.38 20.39
N LEU A 41 -7.01 43.38 19.54
CA LEU A 41 -6.89 43.18 18.09
C LEU A 41 -5.70 42.29 17.74
N GLU A 42 -4.55 42.50 18.39
CA GLU A 42 -3.36 41.65 18.21
C GLU A 42 -3.63 40.21 18.63
N SER A 43 -4.30 39.99 19.77
CA SER A 43 -4.67 38.64 20.21
C SER A 43 -5.64 37.95 19.24
N GLN A 44 -6.53 38.72 18.60
CA GLN A 44 -7.46 38.20 17.60
C GLN A 44 -6.74 37.80 16.32
N GLU A 45 -5.87 38.66 15.79
CA GLU A 45 -5.06 38.37 14.60
C GLU A 45 -4.16 37.15 14.82
N ASN A 46 -3.54 37.03 15.99
CA ASN A 46 -2.72 35.87 16.34
C ASN A 46 -3.54 34.57 16.39
N TYR A 47 -4.73 34.59 17.00
CA TYR A 47 -5.63 33.44 17.03
C TYR A 47 -6.10 33.04 15.62
N GLU A 48 -6.49 34.00 14.79
CA GLU A 48 -6.93 33.75 13.41
C GLU A 48 -5.80 33.21 12.54
N SER A 49 -4.59 33.74 12.71
CA SER A 49 -3.38 33.26 12.02
C SER A 49 -3.03 31.82 12.42
N GLU A 50 -3.02 31.50 13.72
CA GLU A 50 -2.76 30.13 14.19
C GLU A 50 -3.83 29.14 13.71
N ALA A 51 -5.10 29.55 13.76
CA ALA A 51 -6.22 28.79 13.21
C ALA A 51 -6.03 28.47 11.73
N ALA A 52 -5.70 29.47 10.92
CA ALA A 52 -5.50 29.32 9.48
C ALA A 52 -4.28 28.44 9.16
N ASN A 53 -3.20 28.57 9.92
CA ASN A 53 -2.00 27.74 9.76
C ASN A 53 -2.30 26.26 10.03
N LEU A 54 -3.00 25.96 11.13
CA LEU A 54 -3.41 24.59 11.46
C LEU A 54 -4.36 24.02 10.39
N ASP A 55 -5.32 24.81 9.93
CA ASP A 55 -6.25 24.38 8.87
C ASP A 55 -5.51 24.08 7.55
N SER A 56 -4.53 24.91 7.19
CA SER A 56 -3.67 24.71 6.00
C SER A 56 -2.81 23.45 6.10
N GLU A 57 -2.21 23.19 7.27
CA GLU A 57 -1.39 22.02 7.52
C GLU A 57 -2.22 20.72 7.46
N ILE A 58 -3.40 20.72 8.10
CA ILE A 58 -4.37 19.62 8.02
C ILE A 58 -4.79 19.36 6.57
N GLN A 59 -5.11 20.40 5.81
CA GLN A 59 -5.49 20.25 4.39
C GLN A 59 -4.35 19.67 3.56
N SER A 60 -3.11 20.09 3.81
CA SER A 60 -1.94 19.62 3.08
C SER A 60 -1.69 18.13 3.34
N LEU A 61 -1.75 17.70 4.60
CA LEU A 61 -1.61 16.29 4.97
C LEU A 61 -2.77 15.43 4.47
N ASN A 62 -4.01 15.95 4.48
CA ASN A 62 -5.17 15.24 3.93
C ASN A 62 -5.06 15.01 2.41
N LYS A 63 -4.36 15.87 1.66
CA LYS A 63 -4.08 15.65 0.24
C LYS A 63 -3.02 14.58 0.00
N LEU A 64 -2.07 14.42 0.92
CA LEU A 64 -1.00 13.41 0.82
C LEU A 64 -1.49 12.00 1.16
N LYS A 65 -2.47 11.89 2.06
CA LYS A 65 -3.08 10.61 2.45
C LYS A 65 -3.52 9.73 1.27
N PRO A 66 -4.38 10.20 0.33
CA PRO A 66 -4.82 9.37 -0.79
C PRO A 66 -3.68 8.97 -1.72
N VAL A 67 -2.64 9.82 -1.86
CA VAL A 67 -1.46 9.50 -2.67
C VAL A 67 -0.67 8.33 -2.08
N LEU A 68 -0.51 8.32 -0.74
CA LEU A 68 0.12 7.21 -0.01
C LEU A 68 -0.70 5.92 -0.08
N GLU A 69 -2.02 6.00 0.05
CA GLU A 69 -2.93 4.85 -0.06
C GLU A 69 -2.92 4.25 -1.48
N GLU A 70 -2.87 5.09 -2.51
CA GLU A 70 -2.73 4.65 -3.90
C GLU A 70 -1.36 3.98 -4.14
N ALA A 71 -0.27 4.57 -3.65
CA ALA A 71 1.06 3.99 -3.76
C ALA A 71 1.18 2.62 -3.08
N ILE A 72 0.56 2.46 -1.90
CA ILE A 72 0.48 1.15 -1.22
C ILE A 72 -0.27 0.13 -2.08
N THR A 73 -1.41 0.54 -2.64
CA THR A 73 -2.24 -0.34 -3.48
C THR A 73 -1.49 -0.80 -4.74
N GLN A 74 -0.79 0.11 -5.41
CA GLN A 74 0.04 -0.21 -6.57
C GLN A 74 1.20 -1.14 -6.21
N ALA A 75 1.88 -0.90 -5.08
CA ALA A 75 2.96 -1.76 -4.61
C ALA A 75 2.47 -3.19 -4.26
N GLU A 76 1.29 -3.31 -3.64
CA GLU A 76 0.67 -4.62 -3.35
C GLU A 76 0.28 -5.36 -4.65
N GLN A 77 -0.21 -4.65 -5.66
CA GLN A 77 -0.52 -5.24 -6.96
C GLN A 77 0.73 -5.71 -7.69
N ALA A 78 1.81 -4.93 -7.67
CA ALA A 78 3.09 -5.31 -8.25
C ALA A 78 3.69 -6.56 -7.59
N GLU A 79 3.64 -6.66 -6.25
CA GLU A 79 4.13 -7.84 -5.54
C GLU A 79 3.31 -9.10 -5.88
N LYS A 80 1.98 -8.96 -6.01
CA LYS A 80 1.12 -10.06 -6.49
C LYS A 80 1.47 -10.47 -7.92
N ALA A 81 1.69 -9.51 -8.81
CA ALA A 81 2.07 -9.77 -10.20
C ALA A 81 3.44 -10.47 -10.30
N GLU A 82 4.42 -10.08 -9.48
CA GLU A 82 5.72 -10.74 -9.46
C GLU A 82 5.61 -12.18 -8.91
N ALA A 83 4.79 -12.40 -7.88
CA ALA A 83 4.54 -13.74 -7.34
C ALA A 83 3.84 -14.66 -8.35
N THR A 84 2.84 -14.14 -9.08
CA THR A 84 2.17 -14.91 -10.15
C THR A 84 3.12 -15.19 -11.30
N GLU A 85 3.95 -14.22 -11.72
CA GLU A 85 4.96 -14.43 -12.77
C GLU A 85 5.98 -15.51 -12.37
N LYS A 86 6.49 -15.48 -11.12
CA LYS A 86 7.39 -16.52 -10.60
C LYS A 86 6.72 -17.89 -10.63
N ARG A 87 5.45 -17.98 -10.21
CA ARG A 87 4.68 -19.23 -10.23
C ARG A 87 4.47 -19.76 -11.65
N LEU A 88 4.14 -18.89 -12.61
CA LEU A 88 4.02 -19.26 -14.02
C LEU A 88 5.34 -19.75 -14.60
N LYS A 89 6.47 -19.09 -14.29
CA LYS A 89 7.80 -19.55 -14.71
C LYS A 89 8.15 -20.92 -14.12
N GLU A 90 7.78 -21.18 -12.87
CA GLU A 90 8.01 -22.47 -12.23
C GLU A 90 7.13 -23.57 -12.83
N LEU A 91 5.84 -23.30 -13.07
CA LEU A 91 4.94 -24.21 -13.79
C LEU A 91 5.45 -24.51 -15.19
N ALA A 92 5.92 -23.50 -15.93
CA ALA A 92 6.51 -23.70 -17.26
C ALA A 92 7.76 -24.61 -17.22
N LYS A 93 8.62 -24.48 -16.19
CA LYS A 93 9.75 -25.40 -15.99
C LYS A 93 9.28 -26.83 -15.70
N GLN A 94 8.25 -26.99 -14.86
CA GLN A 94 7.70 -28.30 -14.53
C GLN A 94 7.07 -28.97 -15.75
N ILE A 95 6.29 -28.23 -16.55
CA ILE A 95 5.73 -28.69 -17.82
C ILE A 95 6.86 -29.13 -18.76
N ASN A 96 7.87 -28.30 -18.99
CA ASN A 96 8.98 -28.64 -19.87
C ASN A 96 9.74 -29.89 -19.41
N LYS A 97 9.93 -30.05 -18.10
CA LYS A 97 10.55 -31.24 -17.51
C LYS A 97 9.68 -32.48 -17.74
N THR A 98 8.38 -32.40 -17.46
CA THR A 98 7.45 -33.51 -17.68
C THR A 98 7.34 -33.88 -19.15
N VAL A 99 7.28 -32.91 -20.07
CA VAL A 99 7.33 -33.16 -21.53
C VAL A 99 8.62 -33.88 -21.93
N SER A 100 9.78 -33.45 -21.39
CA SER A 100 11.06 -34.08 -21.70
C SER A 100 11.13 -35.52 -21.18
N GLN A 101 10.59 -35.79 -19.99
CA GLN A 101 10.45 -37.15 -19.45
C GLN A 101 9.52 -38.00 -20.32
N LEU A 102 8.40 -37.42 -20.78
CA LEU A 102 7.41 -38.10 -21.62
C LEU A 102 7.98 -38.49 -22.99
N LYS A 103 8.84 -37.64 -23.57
CA LYS A 103 9.57 -37.94 -24.82
C LYS A 103 10.53 -39.12 -24.69
N ASN A 104 11.03 -39.37 -23.48
CA ASN A 104 11.98 -40.46 -23.20
C ASN A 104 11.29 -41.70 -22.61
N ALA A 105 10.00 -41.64 -22.30
CA ALA A 105 9.25 -42.74 -21.74
C ALA A 105 8.86 -43.75 -22.82
N GLU A 106 8.96 -45.05 -22.51
CA GLU A 106 8.52 -46.10 -23.42
C GLU A 106 7.00 -46.07 -23.61
N PHE A 107 6.58 -46.25 -24.86
CA PHE A 107 5.18 -46.15 -25.24
C PHE A 107 4.35 -47.31 -24.69
N GLY A 108 3.17 -47.00 -24.14
CA GLY A 108 2.25 -47.99 -23.57
C GLY A 108 2.54 -48.37 -22.11
N THR A 109 3.49 -47.69 -21.46
CA THR A 109 3.83 -47.94 -20.05
C THR A 109 2.93 -47.18 -19.08
N VAL A 110 2.82 -47.72 -17.87
CA VAL A 110 2.18 -47.04 -16.73
C VAL A 110 2.88 -45.71 -16.43
N GLU A 111 4.19 -45.63 -16.65
CA GLU A 111 4.98 -44.41 -16.48
C GLU A 111 4.57 -43.32 -17.46
N GLN A 112 4.34 -43.65 -18.73
CA GLN A 112 3.82 -42.70 -19.72
C GLN A 112 2.43 -42.18 -19.32
N ALA A 113 1.54 -43.06 -18.86
CA ALA A 113 0.20 -42.66 -18.40
C ALA A 113 0.26 -41.70 -17.19
N ASN A 114 1.15 -41.98 -16.23
CA ASN A 114 1.37 -41.13 -15.06
C ASN A 114 1.94 -39.75 -15.45
N LEU A 115 2.88 -39.70 -16.42
CA LEU A 115 3.44 -38.45 -16.91
C LEU A 115 2.39 -37.61 -17.69
N LEU A 116 1.50 -38.26 -18.46
CA LEU A 116 0.38 -37.59 -19.14
C LEU A 116 -0.64 -37.03 -18.15
N LEU A 117 -0.98 -37.77 -17.09
CA LEU A 117 -1.85 -37.30 -16.02
C LEU A 117 -1.25 -36.06 -15.35
N LYS A 118 0.02 -36.13 -14.96
CA LYS A 118 0.75 -35.01 -14.36
C LYS A 118 0.82 -33.79 -15.28
N LEU A 119 1.02 -33.99 -16.58
CA LEU A 119 0.99 -32.91 -17.56
C LEU A 119 -0.40 -32.26 -17.64
N SER A 120 -1.47 -33.06 -17.57
CA SER A 120 -2.85 -32.55 -17.59
C SER A 120 -3.16 -31.73 -16.34
N GLU A 121 -2.66 -32.14 -15.17
CA GLU A 121 -2.80 -31.41 -13.91
C GLU A 121 -2.05 -30.08 -13.97
N LEU A 122 -0.80 -30.09 -14.41
CA LEU A 122 0.00 -28.88 -14.59
C LEU A 122 -0.63 -27.90 -15.60
N ASN A 123 -1.23 -28.41 -16.69
CA ASN A 123 -1.93 -27.57 -17.66
C ASN A 123 -3.21 -26.95 -17.10
N LYS A 124 -3.94 -27.65 -16.22
CA LYS A 124 -5.11 -27.10 -15.51
C LYS A 124 -4.73 -26.01 -14.52
N GLU A 125 -3.52 -26.06 -13.96
CA GLU A 125 -3.02 -25.00 -13.06
C GLU A 125 -2.57 -23.73 -13.80
N VAL A 126 -2.34 -23.82 -15.12
CA VAL A 126 -1.96 -22.67 -15.96
C VAL A 126 -3.16 -22.04 -16.68
N ALA A 127 -4.22 -22.83 -16.96
CA ALA A 127 -5.44 -22.40 -17.67
C ALA A 127 -6.45 -21.70 -16.74
#